data_AF-A0A9P3FMU8-F1
#
_entry.id   AF-A0A9P3FMU8-F1
#
_cell.length_a   1.000
_cell.length_b   1.000
_cell.length_c   1.000
_cell.angle_alpha   90.00
_cell.angle_beta   90.00
_cell.angle_gamma   90.00
#
_symmetry.space_group_name_H-M   'P 1'
#
loop_
_entity.id
_entity.type
_entity.pdbx_description
1 polymer ?
#
loop_
_entity_poly.entity_id
_entity_poly.type
_entity_poly.pdbx_seq_one_letter_code
_entity_poly.pdbx_strand_id
1 'polypeptide(L)'
;MRLPKWSQTIRKHATRRNVTTTCRGSTISLDQLQRYTNGPFLINEANALSQRRLKFNVDELCSLASKIGSKSPVHEIEKMEGDFSKALLLKKIDGTELVAKLPFKIAGPPHYATASEVAVLQYVGQHTEVPVP
;
A
#
# COMPACT_ATOMS: atom_id res chain seq x y z
N MET A 1 -34.39 -44.01 -10.44
CA MET A 1 -33.19 -43.96 -11.30
C MET A 1 -32.91 -42.50 -11.66
N ARG A 2 -31.66 -42.05 -11.48
CA ARG A 2 -31.05 -40.75 -11.89
C ARG A 2 -31.39 -39.47 -11.10
N LEU A 3 -30.54 -39.18 -10.09
CA LEU A 3 -30.03 -37.83 -9.76
C LEU A 3 -28.91 -37.46 -10.78
N PRO A 4 -28.24 -36.28 -10.77
CA PRO A 4 -28.51 -34.94 -10.18
C PRO A 4 -28.15 -33.76 -11.16
N LYS A 5 -28.27 -32.49 -10.75
CA LYS A 5 -27.27 -31.46 -11.10
C LYS A 5 -27.01 -30.51 -9.92
N TRP A 6 -25.88 -30.76 -9.26
CA TRP A 6 -25.25 -29.83 -8.33
C TRP A 6 -24.66 -28.66 -9.12
N SER A 7 -25.01 -27.43 -8.76
CA SER A 7 -24.23 -26.25 -9.14
C SER A 7 -23.11 -26.08 -8.11
N GLN A 8 -21.94 -26.65 -8.40
CA GLN A 8 -20.71 -26.30 -7.69
C GLN A 8 -20.19 -25.00 -8.27
N THR A 9 -20.42 -23.90 -7.56
CA THR A 9 -19.67 -22.66 -7.76
C THR A 9 -18.21 -22.95 -7.45
N ILE A 10 -17.39 -23.10 -8.49
CA ILE A 10 -15.94 -23.23 -8.39
C ILE A 10 -15.43 -21.94 -7.72
N ARG A 11 -15.15 -22.00 -6.42
CA ARG A 11 -14.27 -21.02 -5.78
C ARG A 11 -12.92 -21.21 -6.45
N LYS A 12 -12.57 -20.32 -7.38
CA LYS A 12 -11.19 -20.20 -7.87
C LYS A 12 -10.36 -19.81 -6.66
N HIS A 13 -9.73 -20.79 -6.02
CA HIS A 13 -8.66 -20.53 -5.08
C HIS A 13 -7.55 -19.87 -5.90
N ALA A 14 -7.52 -18.55 -5.89
CA ALA A 14 -6.38 -17.80 -6.38
C ALA A 14 -5.18 -18.32 -5.58
N THR A 15 -4.26 -18.99 -6.26
CA THR A 15 -3.00 -19.45 -5.69
C THR A 15 -2.40 -18.27 -4.94
N ARG A 16 -2.26 -18.40 -3.62
CA ARG A 16 -1.70 -17.36 -2.75
C ARG A 16 -0.28 -17.12 -3.25
N ARG A 17 -0.08 -16.07 -4.06
CA ARG A 17 1.25 -15.70 -4.53
C ARG A 17 1.98 -15.14 -3.32
N ASN A 18 3.13 -15.70 -3.00
CA ASN A 18 3.95 -15.23 -1.89
C ASN A 18 4.52 -13.86 -2.28
N VAL A 19 3.84 -12.79 -1.88
CA VAL A 19 4.34 -11.43 -2.00
C VAL A 19 5.35 -11.22 -0.88
N THR A 20 6.58 -10.86 -1.24
CA THR A 20 7.63 -10.55 -0.26
C THR A 20 7.40 -9.13 0.27
N THR A 21 7.39 -8.97 1.58
CA THR A 21 7.33 -7.65 2.22
C THR A 21 8.70 -7.30 2.77
N THR A 22 9.24 -6.15 2.37
CA THR A 22 10.58 -5.69 2.77
C THR A 22 10.52 -4.30 3.39
N CYS A 23 11.56 -3.95 4.15
CA CYS A 23 11.79 -2.59 4.63
C CYS A 23 13.31 -2.41 4.77
N ARG A 24 13.88 -1.39 4.12
CA ARG A 24 15.32 -1.13 4.14
C ARG A 24 16.15 -2.38 3.78
N GLY A 25 15.73 -3.09 2.73
CA GLY A 25 16.39 -4.32 2.24
C GLY A 25 16.20 -5.57 3.10
N SER A 26 15.50 -5.50 4.24
CA SER A 26 15.23 -6.65 5.10
C SER A 26 13.80 -7.16 4.94
N THR A 27 13.61 -8.48 4.89
CA THR A 27 12.26 -9.08 4.92
C THR A 27 11.59 -8.80 6.26
N ILE A 28 10.34 -8.35 6.21
CA ILE A 28 9.54 -8.02 7.40
C ILE A 28 8.25 -8.84 7.44
N SER A 29 7.72 -9.00 8.65
CA SER A 29 6.40 -9.60 8.86
C SER A 29 5.26 -8.64 8.51
N LEU A 30 4.05 -9.19 8.35
CA LEU A 30 2.83 -8.39 8.17
C LEU A 30 2.57 -7.42 9.34
N ASP A 31 2.89 -7.82 10.58
CA ASP A 31 2.77 -6.92 11.74
C ASP A 31 3.69 -5.71 11.61
N GLN A 32 4.95 -5.93 11.21
CA GLN A 32 5.92 -4.87 10.97
C GLN A 32 5.54 -3.96 9.80
N LEU A 33 4.92 -4.52 8.74
CA LEU A 33 4.39 -3.75 7.62
C LEU A 33 3.33 -2.74 8.11
N GLN A 34 2.45 -3.18 8.99
CA GLN A 34 1.33 -2.39 9.52
C GLN A 34 1.74 -1.36 10.59
N ARG A 35 2.82 -1.61 11.34
CA ARG A 35 3.33 -0.72 12.39
C ARG A 35 4.15 0.45 11.82
N TYR A 36 4.38 1.46 12.64
CA TYR A 36 5.40 2.48 12.40
C TYR A 36 6.78 1.99 12.83
N THR A 37 7.82 2.21 12.02
CA THR A 37 9.20 1.76 12.25
C THR A 37 10.29 2.78 11.86
N ASN A 38 9.92 3.99 11.43
CA ASN A 38 10.88 5.02 11.02
C ASN A 38 11.61 5.71 12.19
N GLY A 39 11.17 5.51 13.43
CA GLY A 39 11.91 5.99 14.60
C GLY A 39 11.06 6.05 15.87
N PRO A 40 11.66 6.48 16.99
CA PRO A 40 10.93 6.78 18.20
C PRO A 40 10.23 8.14 18.12
N PHE A 41 9.33 8.41 19.07
CA PHE A 41 8.71 9.72 19.25
C PHE A 41 9.18 10.37 20.56
N LEU A 42 9.46 11.67 20.52
CA LEU A 42 9.92 12.42 21.71
C LEU A 42 8.86 12.50 22.82
N ILE A 43 7.58 12.51 22.44
CA ILE A 43 6.45 12.71 23.36
C ILE A 43 5.35 11.69 23.03
N ASN A 44 4.74 11.12 24.08
CA ASN A 44 3.57 10.24 23.98
C ASN A 44 3.74 9.11 22.94
N GLU A 45 4.89 8.45 22.95
CA GLU A 45 5.28 7.48 21.92
C GLU A 45 4.23 6.38 21.69
N ALA A 46 3.69 5.79 22.77
CA ALA A 46 2.65 4.77 22.65
C ALA A 46 1.43 5.27 21.86
N ASN A 47 1.01 6.52 22.07
CA ASN A 47 -0.08 7.13 21.31
C ASN A 47 0.35 7.43 19.86
N ALA A 48 1.54 8.00 19.66
CA ALA A 48 2.04 8.31 18.32
C ALA A 48 2.18 7.06 17.44
N LEU A 49 2.63 5.94 18.02
CA LEU A 49 2.71 4.62 17.36
C LEU A 49 1.32 4.03 17.11
N SER A 50 0.38 4.13 18.05
CA SER A 50 -0.97 3.58 17.89
C SER A 50 -1.75 4.30 16.78
N GLN A 51 -1.62 5.61 16.68
CA GLN A 51 -2.25 6.44 15.66
C GLN A 51 -1.70 6.18 14.24
N ARG A 52 -0.44 5.73 14.14
CA ARG A 52 0.24 5.38 12.87
C ARG A 52 0.24 3.89 12.56
N ARG A 53 -0.41 3.07 13.39
CA ARG A 53 -0.64 1.67 13.06
C ARG A 53 -1.83 1.58 12.10
N LEU A 54 -1.59 1.01 10.92
CA LEU A 54 -2.61 0.86 9.89
C LEU A 54 -2.81 -0.62 9.54
N LYS A 55 -4.02 -1.14 9.79
CA LYS A 55 -4.43 -2.48 9.34
C LYS A 55 -5.10 -2.35 7.98
N PHE A 56 -4.64 -3.13 7.00
CA PHE A 56 -5.19 -3.16 5.64
C PHE A 56 -5.02 -4.56 5.04
N ASN A 57 -5.81 -4.87 4.01
CA ASN A 57 -5.75 -6.13 3.31
C ASN A 57 -4.69 -6.08 2.19
N VAL A 58 -3.59 -6.82 2.38
CA VAL A 58 -2.49 -6.89 1.41
C VAL A 58 -2.92 -7.55 0.10
N ASP A 59 -3.77 -8.58 0.16
CA ASP A 59 -4.22 -9.31 -1.03
C ASP A 59 -5.11 -8.41 -1.91
N GLU A 60 -6.00 -7.62 -1.30
CA GLU A 60 -6.81 -6.63 -2.01
C GLU A 60 -5.96 -5.51 -2.61
N LEU A 61 -4.98 -5.00 -1.87
CA LEU A 61 -4.04 -3.99 -2.38
C LEU A 61 -3.28 -4.50 -3.60
N CYS A 62 -2.72 -5.71 -3.51
CA CYS A 62 -2.01 -6.35 -4.63
C CYS A 62 -2.93 -6.63 -5.82
N SER A 63 -4.17 -7.07 -5.57
CA SER A 63 -5.19 -7.30 -6.61
C SER A 63 -5.54 -6.01 -7.35
N LEU A 64 -5.71 -4.91 -6.62
CA LEU A 64 -5.96 -3.58 -7.20
C LEU A 64 -4.74 -3.10 -8.00
N ALA A 65 -3.56 -3.13 -7.38
CA ALA A 65 -2.31 -2.70 -8.01
C ALA A 65 -2.00 -3.47 -9.29
N SER A 66 -2.33 -4.76 -9.37
CA SER A 66 -2.11 -5.58 -10.56
C SER A 66 -2.91 -5.16 -11.78
N LYS A 67 -3.94 -4.33 -11.60
CA LYS A 67 -4.85 -3.85 -12.65
C LYS A 67 -4.59 -2.40 -13.07
N ILE A 68 -3.82 -1.65 -12.29
CA ILE A 68 -3.53 -0.22 -12.53
C ILE A 68 -2.31 -0.09 -13.43
N GLY A 69 -2.37 0.74 -14.47
CA GLY A 69 -1.26 0.88 -15.44
C GLY A 69 -1.00 -0.44 -16.17
N SER A 70 0.26 -0.87 -16.25
CA SER A 70 0.58 -2.19 -16.81
C SER A 70 -0.01 -3.32 -15.97
N LYS A 71 -0.72 -4.25 -16.63
CA LYS A 71 -1.43 -5.36 -16.00
C LYS A 71 -0.47 -6.50 -15.66
N SER A 72 0.12 -6.46 -14.47
CA SER A 72 1.07 -7.46 -14.00
C SER A 72 0.95 -7.70 -12.50
N PRO A 73 1.13 -8.93 -11.99
CA PRO A 73 1.07 -9.21 -10.56
C PRO A 73 2.14 -8.46 -9.77
N VAL A 74 1.81 -8.08 -8.54
CA VAL A 74 2.79 -7.60 -7.54
C VAL A 74 3.57 -8.79 -7.00
N HIS A 75 4.89 -8.66 -6.89
CA HIS A 75 5.77 -9.69 -6.30
C HIS A 75 6.49 -9.21 -5.03
N GLU A 76 6.69 -7.90 -4.88
CA GLU A 76 7.31 -7.30 -3.70
C GLU A 76 6.54 -6.06 -3.25
N ILE A 77 6.45 -5.88 -1.92
CA ILE A 77 6.01 -4.65 -1.27
C ILE A 77 7.15 -4.16 -0.39
N GLU A 78 7.75 -3.04 -0.77
CA GLU A 78 8.76 -2.37 0.02
C GLU A 78 8.11 -1.26 0.86
N LYS A 79 8.28 -1.33 2.17
CA LYS A 79 7.81 -0.34 3.13
C LYS A 79 8.79 0.84 3.16
N MET A 80 8.37 1.95 2.56
CA MET A 80 9.10 3.22 2.57
C MET A 80 8.75 4.07 3.79
N GLU A 81 7.47 4.08 4.17
CA GLU A 81 6.89 4.82 5.30
C GLU A 81 7.07 6.36 5.23
N GLY A 82 5.96 7.10 5.28
CA GLY A 82 5.95 8.56 5.28
C GLY A 82 5.36 9.12 6.57
N ASP A 83 5.39 10.45 6.73
CA ASP A 83 5.01 11.09 7.99
C ASP A 83 3.52 10.94 8.33
N PHE A 84 2.66 11.25 7.36
CA PHE A 84 1.20 11.24 7.51
C PHE A 84 0.51 10.08 6.79
N SER A 85 1.27 9.25 6.10
CA SER A 85 0.75 8.08 5.39
C SER A 85 1.74 6.92 5.43
N LYS A 86 1.22 5.71 5.43
CA LYS A 86 2.01 4.52 5.10
C LYS A 86 2.24 4.49 3.59
N ALA A 87 3.45 4.86 3.17
CA ALA A 87 3.91 4.75 1.80
C ALA A 87 4.52 3.36 1.56
N LEU A 88 4.02 2.68 0.53
CA LEU A 88 4.45 1.34 0.10
C LEU A 88 4.83 1.39 -1.38
N LEU A 89 6.02 0.91 -1.71
CA LEU A 89 6.45 0.68 -3.08
C LEU A 89 6.03 -0.74 -3.49
N LEU A 90 5.15 -0.84 -4.47
CA LEU A 90 4.64 -2.10 -5.02
C LEU A 90 5.39 -2.39 -6.31
N LYS A 91 6.19 -3.45 -6.33
CA LYS A 91 6.96 -3.86 -7.51
C LYS A 91 6.25 -5.00 -8.22
N LYS A 92 6.01 -4.83 -9.52
CA LYS A 92 5.36 -5.84 -10.36
C LYS A 92 6.36 -6.72 -11.07
N ILE A 93 5.91 -7.88 -11.53
CA ILE A 93 6.75 -8.86 -12.25
C ILE A 93 7.28 -8.28 -13.57
N ASP A 94 6.54 -7.36 -14.19
CA ASP A 94 6.94 -6.72 -15.45
C ASP A 94 7.93 -5.55 -15.26
N GLY A 95 8.41 -5.35 -14.04
CA GLY A 95 9.31 -4.25 -13.69
C GLY A 95 8.62 -2.91 -13.43
N THR A 96 7.30 -2.81 -13.62
CA THR A 96 6.57 -1.56 -13.30
C THR A 96 6.43 -1.41 -11.79
N GLU A 97 6.58 -0.19 -11.30
CA GLU A 97 6.46 0.15 -9.88
C GLU A 97 5.27 1.09 -9.63
N LEU A 98 4.65 0.96 -8.46
CA LEU A 98 3.59 1.84 -7.99
C LEU A 98 3.84 2.26 -6.55
N VAL A 99 3.54 3.51 -6.20
CA VAL A 99 3.54 3.95 -4.80
C VAL A 99 2.10 3.98 -4.29
N ALA A 100 1.80 3.14 -3.30
CA ALA A 100 0.54 3.20 -2.56
C ALA A 100 0.72 4.03 -1.29
N LYS A 101 -0.04 5.12 -1.17
CA LYS A 101 -0.08 5.96 0.03
C LYS A 101 -1.38 5.72 0.78
N LEU A 102 -1.27 5.19 2.00
CA LEU A 102 -2.41 4.93 2.87
C LEU A 102 -2.41 5.92 4.04
N PRO A 103 -3.34 6.89 4.11
CA PRO A 103 -3.32 7.93 5.13
C PRO A 103 -3.51 7.34 6.53
N PHE A 104 -2.77 7.88 7.50
CA PHE A 104 -3.00 7.59 8.92
C PHE A 104 -4.20 8.36 9.46
N LYS A 105 -4.74 7.94 10.60
CA LYS A 105 -5.87 8.62 11.25
C LYS A 105 -5.58 10.09 11.58
N ILE A 106 -4.32 10.42 11.78
CA ILE A 106 -3.84 11.77 12.10
C ILE A 106 -3.73 12.69 10.89
N ALA A 107 -3.85 12.17 9.67
CA ALA A 107 -3.74 12.96 8.43
C ALA A 107 -4.98 13.82 8.14
N GLY A 108 -5.99 13.79 9.03
CA GLY A 108 -7.28 14.42 8.79
C GLY A 108 -8.11 13.66 7.74
N PRO A 109 -9.09 14.33 7.12
CA PRO A 109 -9.93 13.71 6.10
C PRO A 109 -9.12 13.26 4.87
N PRO A 110 -9.17 11.97 4.47
CA PRO A 110 -8.39 11.44 3.36
C PRO A 110 -8.55 12.22 2.04
N HIS A 111 -9.76 12.70 1.76
CA HIS A 111 -10.05 13.51 0.58
C HIS A 111 -9.15 14.75 0.50
N TYR A 112 -9.07 15.52 1.59
CA TYR A 112 -8.28 16.76 1.60
C TYR A 112 -6.78 16.50 1.63
N ALA A 113 -6.32 15.40 2.25
CA ALA A 113 -4.92 15.00 2.20
C ALA A 113 -4.48 14.75 0.74
N THR A 114 -5.26 13.96 -0.01
CA THR A 114 -4.96 13.69 -1.43
C THR A 114 -5.14 14.93 -2.30
N ALA A 115 -6.22 15.69 -2.14
CA ALA A 115 -6.47 16.89 -2.94
C ALA A 115 -5.38 17.95 -2.74
N SER A 116 -4.92 18.16 -1.51
CA SER A 116 -3.85 19.12 -1.20
C SER A 116 -2.51 18.68 -1.80
N GLU A 117 -2.19 17.38 -1.71
CA GLU A 117 -0.98 16.84 -2.34
C GLU A 117 -1.00 17.03 -3.86
N VAL A 118 -2.10 16.66 -4.53
CA VAL A 118 -2.24 16.83 -5.98
C VAL A 118 -2.12 18.31 -6.38
N ALA A 119 -2.77 19.22 -5.64
CA ALA A 119 -2.69 20.66 -5.92
C ALA A 119 -1.25 21.19 -5.79
N VAL A 120 -0.50 20.74 -4.79
CA VAL A 120 0.91 21.13 -4.62
C VAL A 120 1.77 20.55 -5.75
N LEU A 121 1.60 19.28 -6.12
CA LEU A 121 2.37 18.67 -7.22
C LEU A 121 2.08 19.38 -8.55
N GLN A 122 0.82 19.71 -8.84
CA GLN A 122 0.45 20.50 -10.01
C GLN A 122 1.13 21.89 -10.00
N TYR A 123 1.11 22.58 -8.87
CA TYR A 123 1.76 23.88 -8.75
C TYR A 123 3.27 23.79 -9.01
N VAL A 124 3.96 22.84 -8.36
CA VAL A 124 5.41 22.64 -8.51
C VAL A 124 5.77 22.30 -9.95
N GLY A 125 5.02 21.39 -10.59
CA GLY A 125 5.27 21.01 -11.99
C GLY A 125 5.00 22.14 -13.00
N GLN A 126 4.15 23.11 -12.66
CA GLN A 126 3.85 24.27 -13.53
C GLN A 126 4.83 25.44 -13.34
N HIS A 127 5.42 25.58 -12.16
CA HIS A 127 6.18 26.79 -11.78
C HIS A 127 7.66 26.54 -11.52
N THR A 128 8.12 25.29 -11.61
CA THR A 128 9.52 24.92 -11.39
C THR A 128 9.97 23.85 -12.38
N GLU A 129 11.27 23.64 -12.49
CA GLU A 129 11.86 22.54 -13.27
C GLU A 129 12.01 21.25 -12.44
N VAL A 130 11.53 21.22 -11.20
CA VAL A 130 11.64 20.06 -10.32
C VAL A 130 10.71 18.96 -10.83
N PRO A 131 11.21 17.75 -11.13
CA PRO A 131 10.36 16.65 -11.55
C PRO A 131 9.45 16.23 -10.39
N VAL A 132 8.16 16.21 -10.67
CA VAL A 132 7.11 15.72 -9.78
C VAL A 132 6.30 14.63 -10.47
N PRO A 133 5.68 13.71 -9.69
CA PRO A 133 4.77 12.72 -10.24
C PRO A 133 3.59 13.31 -11.02
#